data_AF-A0A3R9KYY3-F1
#
_entry.id   AF-A0A3R9KYY3-F1
#
_cell.length_a   1.000
_cell.length_b   1.000
_cell.length_c   1.000
_cell.angle_alpha   90.00
_cell.angle_beta   90.00
_cell.angle_gamma   90.00
#
_symmetry.space_group_name_H-M   'P 1'
#
loop_
_entity.id
_entity.type
_entity.pdbx_description
1 polymer ?
#
loop_
_entity_poly.entity_id
_entity_poly.type
_entity_poly.pdbx_seq_one_letter_code
_entity_poly.pdbx_strand_id
1 'polypeptide(L)'
;MLQALFFFALTGKPINILFKLFFSKYQAGEDSGETIAGAGAMIGILERLIIGLSLIFGQFTAIGLVFTAKPIARYNKISESQSFAEYYLIGSLFSMISVLLTYGLLYW
;
A
#
# COMPACT_ATOMS: atom_id res chain seq x y z
N MET A 1 -20.23 11.58 5.11
CA MET A 1 -19.18 11.95 6.08
C MET A 1 -18.78 10.77 6.98
N LEU A 2 -19.72 10.08 7.63
CA LEU A 2 -19.44 8.91 8.48
C LEU A 2 -18.77 7.74 7.72
N GLN A 3 -19.25 7.41 6.51
CA GLN A 3 -18.65 6.37 5.65
C GLN A 3 -17.18 6.63 5.33
N ALA A 4 -16.80 7.89 5.09
CA ALA A 4 -15.41 8.26 4.81
C ALA A 4 -14.50 8.04 6.01
N LEU A 5 -14.99 8.37 7.22
CA LEU A 5 -14.25 8.10 8.46
C LEU A 5 -14.04 6.60 8.67
N PHE A 6 -15.09 5.79 8.48
CA PHE A 6 -14.98 4.33 8.56
C PHE A 6 -14.02 3.75 7.51
N PHE A 7 -14.09 4.26 6.28
CA PHE A 7 -13.20 3.85 5.20
C PHE A 7 -11.73 4.09 5.56
N PHE A 8 -11.37 5.28 6.05
CA PHE A 8 -9.99 5.59 6.44
C PHE A 8 -9.55 4.84 7.71
N ALA A 9 -10.47 4.57 8.64
CA ALA A 9 -10.18 3.76 9.82
C ALA A 9 -9.82 2.31 9.44
N LEU A 10 -10.58 1.70 8.51
CA LEU A 10 -10.35 0.34 8.02
C LEU A 10 -9.07 0.23 7.19
N THR A 11 -8.84 1.18 6.28
CA THR A 11 -7.67 1.18 5.38
C THR A 11 -6.35 1.58 6.06
N GLY A 12 -6.37 2.07 7.30
CA GLY A 12 -5.20 2.51 8.04
C GLY A 12 -4.33 1.38 8.63
N LYS A 13 -4.29 1.32 9.97
CA LYS A 13 -3.51 0.32 10.73
C LYS A 13 -3.98 -1.13 10.55
N PRO A 14 -5.30 -1.44 10.48
CA PRO A 14 -5.76 -2.82 10.37
C PRO A 14 -5.14 -3.56 9.18
N ILE A 15 -4.99 -2.88 8.06
CA ILE A 15 -4.44 -3.46 6.83
C ILE A 15 -2.95 -3.75 6.94
N ASN A 16 -2.20 -2.91 7.67
CA ASN A 16 -0.80 -3.19 7.96
C ASN A 16 -0.63 -4.43 8.83
N ILE A 17 -1.53 -4.63 9.80
CA ILE A 17 -1.53 -5.82 10.65
C ILE A 17 -1.90 -7.05 9.82
N LEU A 18 -2.94 -6.95 9.00
CA LEU A 18 -3.40 -8.02 8.12
C LEU A 18 -2.31 -8.44 7.13
N PHE A 19 -1.63 -7.46 6.54
CA PHE A 19 -0.51 -7.70 5.64
C PHE A 19 0.62 -8.45 6.35
N LYS A 20 1.02 -8.00 7.55
CA LYS A 20 2.05 -8.68 8.35
C LYS A 20 1.63 -10.10 8.75
N LEU A 21 0.35 -10.33 9.04
CA LEU A 21 -0.15 -11.64 9.42
C LEU A 21 -0.06 -12.65 8.26
N PHE A 22 -0.47 -12.24 7.06
CA PHE A 22 -0.52 -13.14 5.90
C PHE A 22 0.81 -13.23 5.13
N PHE A 23 1.62 -12.17 5.12
CA PHE A 23 2.75 -12.04 4.21
C PHE A 23 4.10 -11.78 4.89
N SER A 24 4.20 -11.89 6.22
CA SER A 24 5.50 -11.79 6.93
C SER A 24 6.55 -12.78 6.42
N LYS A 25 6.13 -13.97 5.96
CA LYS A 25 7.01 -14.98 5.35
C LYS A 25 7.76 -14.46 4.13
N TYR A 26 7.16 -13.53 3.38
CA TYR A 26 7.74 -12.99 2.16
C TYR A 26 8.64 -11.78 2.41
N GLN A 27 8.75 -11.31 3.66
CA GLN A 27 9.61 -10.20 4.00
C GLN A 27 11.07 -10.62 3.70
N ALA A 28 11.58 -10.15 2.56
CA ALA A 28 12.97 -10.34 2.20
C ALA A 28 13.82 -9.73 3.33
N GLY A 29 14.80 -10.49 3.83
CA GLY A 29 15.68 -10.05 4.91
C GLY A 29 16.23 -8.66 4.58
N GLU A 30 15.87 -7.68 5.41
CA GLU A 30 16.37 -6.31 5.26
C GLU A 30 17.88 -6.33 5.53
N ASP A 31 18.68 -6.10 4.49
CA ASP A 31 20.07 -5.66 4.70
C ASP A 31 20.02 -4.40 5.58
N SER A 32 20.57 -4.57 6.77
CA SER A 32 20.23 -3.86 8.02
C SER A 32 20.75 -2.41 8.11
N GLY A 33 20.99 -1.74 6.99
CA GLY A 33 21.63 -0.42 6.96
C GLY A 33 20.89 0.71 6.23
N GLU A 34 19.94 0.42 5.34
CA GLU A 34 19.50 1.43 4.34
C GLU A 34 18.11 2.05 4.57
N THR A 35 17.30 1.54 5.50
CA THR A 35 15.91 1.96 5.65
C THR A 35 15.55 2.43 7.04
N ILE A 36 14.85 3.57 7.12
CA ILE A 36 14.27 4.07 8.36
C ILE A 36 13.20 3.06 8.85
N ALA A 37 13.33 2.62 10.09
CA ALA A 37 12.39 1.69 10.71
C ALA A 37 10.95 2.20 10.59
N GLY A 38 10.07 1.37 10.03
CA GLY A 38 8.65 1.70 9.85
C GLY A 38 8.30 2.56 8.62
N ALA A 39 9.28 3.03 7.84
CA ALA A 39 9.01 3.85 6.65
C ALA A 39 8.11 3.13 5.63
N GLY A 40 8.31 1.83 5.40
CA GLY A 40 7.44 1.05 4.50
C GLY A 40 5.98 1.02 4.94
N ALA A 41 5.72 0.89 6.25
CA ALA A 41 4.37 0.89 6.79
C ALA A 41 3.69 2.26 6.67
N MET A 42 4.46 3.35 6.84
CA MET A 42 3.97 4.72 6.66
C MET A 42 3.68 5.02 5.19
N ILE A 43 4.58 4.63 4.28
CA ILE A 43 4.37 4.76 2.82
C ILE A 43 3.08 4.04 2.43
N GLY A 44 2.85 2.82 2.92
CA GLY A 44 1.62 2.08 2.66
C GLY A 44 0.36 2.80 3.14
N ILE A 45 0.40 3.43 4.33
CA ILE A 45 -0.73 4.24 4.82
C ILE A 45 -0.98 5.44 3.90
N LEU A 46 0.06 6.20 3.57
CA LEU A 46 -0.06 7.39 2.73
C LEU A 46 -0.59 7.06 1.33
N GLU A 47 -0.12 5.98 0.73
CA GLU A 47 -0.61 5.49 -0.56
C GLU A 47 -2.11 5.19 -0.50
N ARG A 48 -2.57 4.45 0.51
CA ARG A 48 -4.00 4.12 0.66
C ARG A 48 -4.85 5.35 0.92
N LEU A 49 -4.34 6.35 1.64
CA LEU A 49 -5.01 7.64 1.80
C LEU A 49 -5.19 8.34 0.45
N ILE A 50 -4.14 8.43 -0.36
CA ILE A 50 -4.20 9.10 -1.66
C ILE A 50 -5.14 8.35 -2.61
N ILE A 51 -5.04 7.01 -2.69
CA ILE A 51 -5.92 6.19 -3.52
C ILE A 51 -7.37 6.33 -3.05
N GLY A 52 -7.61 6.26 -1.75
CA GLY A 52 -8.94 6.39 -1.16
C GLY A 52 -9.58 7.75 -1.42
N LEU A 53 -8.83 8.85 -1.24
CA LEU A 53 -9.27 10.19 -1.60
C LEU A 53 -9.57 10.28 -3.10
N SER A 54 -8.69 9.72 -3.94
CA SER A 54 -8.87 9.70 -5.39
C SER A 54 -10.16 8.99 -5.80
N LEU A 55 -10.49 7.85 -5.17
CA LEU A 55 -11.76 7.15 -5.39
C LEU A 55 -12.97 8.01 -5.00
N ILE A 56 -12.94 8.61 -3.81
CA ILE A 56 -14.05 9.45 -3.31
C ILE A 56 -14.28 10.66 -4.23
N PHE A 57 -13.23 11.25 -4.79
CA PHE A 57 -13.31 12.38 -5.72
C PHE A 57 -13.43 11.97 -7.20
N GLY A 58 -13.51 10.67 -7.51
CA GLY A 58 -13.62 10.15 -8.89
C GLY A 58 -12.36 10.33 -9.75
N GLN A 59 -11.20 10.58 -9.15
CA GLN A 59 -9.92 10.84 -9.83
C GLN A 59 -9.12 9.55 -10.09
N PHE A 60 -9.65 8.66 -10.93
CA PHE A 60 -9.04 7.35 -11.19
C PHE A 60 -7.63 7.44 -11.80
N THR A 61 -7.33 8.48 -12.58
CA THR A 61 -5.98 8.71 -13.14
C THR A 61 -4.93 8.91 -12.05
N ALA A 62 -5.28 9.60 -10.96
CA ALA A 62 -4.35 9.85 -9.85
C ALA A 62 -3.92 8.54 -9.16
N ILE A 63 -4.80 7.55 -9.11
CA ILE A 63 -4.50 6.21 -8.57
C ILE A 63 -3.39 5.54 -9.39
N GLY A 64 -3.51 5.56 -10.72
CA GLY A 64 -2.49 5.02 -11.63
C GLY A 64 -1.14 5.72 -11.49
N LEU A 65 -1.14 7.05 -11.34
CA LEU A 65 0.07 7.83 -11.13
C LEU A 65 0.78 7.45 -9.83
N VAL A 66 0.07 7.37 -8.71
CA VAL A 66 0.64 7.00 -7.41
C VAL A 66 1.17 5.57 -7.44
N PHE A 67 0.41 4.64 -8.01
CA PHE A 67 0.81 3.24 -8.13
C PHE A 67 2.07 3.07 -8.99
N THR A 68 2.23 3.91 -10.02
CA THR A 68 3.40 3.89 -10.92
C THR A 68 4.60 4.63 -10.32
N ALA A 69 4.39 5.73 -9.61
CA ALA A 69 5.48 6.51 -9.00
C ALA A 69 6.24 5.71 -7.93
N LYS A 70 5.54 4.85 -7.19
CA LYS A 70 6.12 4.07 -6.09
C LYS A 70 7.24 3.10 -6.53
N PRO A 71 7.08 2.26 -7.58
CA PRO A 71 8.16 1.39 -8.06
C PRO A 71 9.28 2.19 -8.73
N ILE A 72 8.98 3.32 -9.38
CA ILE A 72 10.00 4.21 -9.98
C ILE A 72 10.96 4.72 -8.89
N ALA A 73 10.43 5.15 -7.75
CA ALA A 73 11.24 5.64 -6.64
C ALA A 73 12.13 4.57 -5.99
N ARG A 74 11.87 3.28 -6.24
CA ARG A 74 12.64 2.14 -5.71
C ARG A 74 13.20 1.24 -6.83
N TYR A 75 13.33 1.78 -8.04
CA TYR A 75 13.68 1.00 -9.23
C TYR A 75 14.96 0.20 -9.04
N ASN A 76 16.05 0.83 -8.57
CA ASN A 76 17.34 0.16 -8.37
C ASN A 76 17.20 -1.07 -7.47
N LYS A 77 16.56 -0.92 -6.30
CA LYS A 77 16.40 -2.01 -5.33
C LYS A 77 15.47 -3.12 -5.83
N ILE A 78 14.43 -2.77 -6.57
CA ILE A 78 13.53 -3.73 -7.24
C ILE A 78 14.29 -4.49 -8.34
N SER A 79 15.16 -3.81 -9.08
CA SER A 79 15.93 -4.41 -10.18
C SER A 79 17.06 -5.32 -9.68
N GLU A 80 17.66 -5.01 -8.54
CA GLU A 80 18.82 -5.72 -7.99
C GLU A 80 18.43 -6.93 -7.13
N SER A 81 17.24 -6.91 -6.52
CA SER A 81 16.78 -7.96 -5.60
C SER A 81 15.42 -8.50 -6.00
N GLN A 82 15.41 -9.72 -6.56
CA GLN A 82 14.17 -10.40 -6.93
C GLN A 82 13.25 -10.65 -5.73
N SER A 83 13.82 -11.04 -4.58
CA SER A 83 13.03 -11.27 -3.36
C SER A 83 12.38 -9.99 -2.85
N PHE A 84 13.09 -8.85 -2.92
CA PHE A 84 12.52 -7.55 -2.60
C PHE A 84 11.43 -7.16 -3.60
N ALA A 85 11.64 -7.38 -4.90
CA ALA A 85 10.64 -7.11 -5.93
C ALA A 85 9.34 -7.90 -5.70
N GLU A 86 9.43 -9.19 -5.42
CA GLU A 86 8.28 -10.04 -5.12
C GLU A 86 7.52 -9.55 -3.87
N TYR A 87 8.23 -9.30 -2.77
CA TYR A 87 7.64 -8.76 -1.55
C TYR A 87 6.94 -7.41 -1.78
N TYR A 88 7.61 -6.52 -2.51
CA TYR A 88 7.10 -5.20 -2.85
C TYR A 88 5.83 -5.27 -3.72
N LEU A 89 5.81 -6.16 -4.72
CA LEU A 89 4.66 -6.36 -5.59
C LEU A 89 3.47 -6.93 -4.81
N ILE A 90 3.69 -7.96 -3.99
CA ILE A 90 2.66 -8.55 -3.13
C ILE A 90 2.06 -7.47 -2.22
N GLY A 91 2.90 -6.68 -1.56
CA GLY A 91 2.43 -5.60 -0.67
C GLY A 91 1.65 -4.50 -1.37
N SER A 92 2.08 -4.09 -2.56
CA SER A 92 1.42 -3.02 -3.31
C SER A 92 0.07 -3.48 -3.87
N LEU A 93 0.01 -4.69 -4.45
CA LEU A 93 -1.25 -5.27 -4.96
C LEU A 93 -2.25 -5.55 -3.83
N PHE A 94 -1.80 -6.11 -2.71
CA PHE A 94 -2.65 -6.33 -1.55
C PHE A 94 -3.22 -5.01 -1.01
N SER A 95 -2.38 -3.98 -0.89
CA SER A 95 -2.79 -2.64 -0.47
C SER A 95 -3.87 -2.07 -1.39
N MET A 96 -3.68 -2.17 -2.72
CA MET A 96 -4.64 -1.71 -3.72
C MET A 96 -5.99 -2.44 -3.63
N ILE A 97 -5.96 -3.78 -3.61
CA ILE A 97 -7.16 -4.61 -3.47
C ILE A 97 -7.93 -4.23 -2.20
N SER A 98 -7.21 -4.04 -1.10
CA SER A 98 -7.83 -3.75 0.18
C SER A 98 -8.59 -2.42 0.21
N VAL A 99 -8.05 -1.40 -0.47
CA VAL A 99 -8.72 -0.11 -0.64
C VAL A 99 -9.95 -0.25 -1.53
N LEU A 100 -9.83 -0.94 -2.66
CA LEU A 100 -10.94 -1.14 -3.60
C LEU A 100 -12.10 -1.91 -2.95
N LEU A 101 -11.80 -2.99 -2.21
CA LEU A 101 -12.81 -3.76 -1.47
C LEU A 101 -13.49 -2.92 -0.40
N THR A 102 -12.71 -2.17 0.39
CA THR A 102 -13.28 -1.31 1.45
C THR A 102 -14.15 -0.22 0.86
N TYR A 103 -13.75 0.36 -0.27
CA TYR A 103 -14.55 1.36 -0.98
C TYR A 103 -15.86 0.76 -1.50
N GLY A 104 -15.79 -0.39 -2.18
CA GLY A 104 -16.96 -1.09 -2.69
C GLY A 104 -17.95 -1.49 -1.60
N LEU A 105 -17.47 -1.92 -0.42
CA LEU A 105 -18.34 -2.30 0.69
C LEU A 105 -19.04 -1.11 1.39
N LEU A 106 -18.46 0.09 1.34
CA LEU A 106 -18.98 1.25 2.09
C LEU A 106 -19.77 2.24 1.23
N TYR A 107 -19.49 2.27 -0.08
CA TYR A 107 -20.04 3.27 -1.02
C TYR A 107 -20.92 2.66 -2.12
N TRP A 108 -21.10 1.33 -2.13
CA TRP A 108 -22.04 0.62 -3.00
C TRP A 108 -23.13 -0.02 -2.15
#